data_AF-A0A527FSJ7-F1
#
_entry.id   AF-A0A527FSJ7-F1
#
_cell.length_a   1.000
_cell.length_b   1.000
_cell.length_c   1.000
_cell.angle_alpha   90.00
_cell.angle_beta   90.00
_cell.angle_gamma   90.00
#
_symmetry.space_group_name_H-M   'P 1'
#
loop_
_entity.id
_entity.type
_entity.pdbx_description
1 polymer ?
#
loop_
_entity_poly.entity_id
_entity_poly.type
_entity_poly.pdbx_seq_one_letter_code
_entity_poly.pdbx_strand_id
1 'polypeptide(L)' 'QWLKKRGIVALSGIDTRALTALIREKGMPNAVIAHAPDGVFDLDDLKLRAAAWSGLIGLDLAKDVTSGQSSVWRET' A
#
# COMPACT_ATOMS: atom_id res chain seq x y z
N GLN A 1 -17.12 5.14 3.87
CA GLN A 1 -16.90 6.61 3.90
C GLN A 1 -15.50 7.00 4.38
N TRP A 2 -14.92 6.34 5.39
CA TRP A 2 -13.59 6.68 5.92
C TRP A 2 -12.43 6.60 4.90
N LEU A 3 -12.33 5.50 4.15
CA LEU A 3 -11.27 5.31 3.13
C LEU A 3 -11.28 6.40 2.07
N LYS A 4 -12.48 6.73 1.54
CA LYS A 4 -12.68 7.80 0.56
C LYS A 4 -12.22 9.16 1.10
N LYS A 5 -12.54 9.49 2.36
CA LYS A 5 -12.13 10.76 3.00
C LYS A 5 -10.61 10.88 3.15
N ARG A 6 -9.88 9.77 3.21
CA ARG A 6 -8.42 9.74 3.38
C ARG A 6 -7.65 9.46 2.09
N GLY A 7 -8.35 9.35 0.94
CA GLY A 7 -7.71 9.02 -0.34
C GLY A 7 -7.09 7.62 -0.40
N ILE A 8 -7.55 6.68 0.43
CA ILE A 8 -7.00 5.32 0.49
C ILE A 8 -7.74 4.45 -0.53
N VAL A 9 -6.99 3.91 -1.50
CA VAL A 9 -7.48 2.91 -2.46
C VAL A 9 -7.56 1.55 -1.77
N ALA A 10 -8.67 0.83 -1.92
CA ALA A 10 -8.88 -0.48 -1.32
C ALA A 10 -9.65 -1.40 -2.28
N LEU A 11 -9.46 -2.70 -2.10
CA LEU A 11 -10.07 -3.76 -2.91
C LEU A 11 -10.80 -4.76 -2.00
N SER A 12 -11.93 -5.30 -2.46
CA SER A 12 -12.68 -6.35 -1.76
C SER A 12 -13.19 -7.39 -2.75
N GLY A 13 -13.55 -8.58 -2.27
CA GLY A 13 -14.07 -9.66 -3.13
C GLY A 13 -12.99 -10.47 -3.85
N ILE A 14 -11.74 -10.35 -3.43
CA ILE A 14 -10.63 -11.20 -3.88
C ILE A 14 -10.43 -12.39 -2.93
N ASP A 15 -9.80 -13.44 -3.45
CA ASP A 15 -9.34 -14.56 -2.62
C ASP A 15 -8.09 -14.16 -1.82
N THR A 16 -8.32 -13.57 -0.63
CA THR A 16 -7.24 -13.20 0.29
C THR A 16 -6.51 -14.42 0.87
N ARG A 17 -7.12 -15.62 0.84
CA ARG A 17 -6.49 -16.86 1.27
C ARG A 17 -5.45 -17.32 0.26
N ALA A 18 -5.77 -17.31 -1.03
CA ALA A 18 -4.82 -17.57 -2.10
C ALA A 18 -3.67 -16.56 -2.10
N LEU A 19 -3.98 -15.27 -1.91
CA LEU A 19 -2.96 -14.23 -1.77
C LEU A 19 -2.03 -14.49 -0.58
N THR A 20 -2.58 -14.87 0.57
CA THR A 20 -1.79 -15.20 1.76
C THR A 20 -0.91 -16.44 1.54
N ALA A 21 -1.42 -17.46 0.85
CA ALA A 21 -0.63 -18.63 0.48
C ALA A 21 0.54 -18.27 -0.45
N LEU A 22 0.28 -17.44 -1.46
CA LEU A 22 1.29 -16.95 -2.39
C LEU A 22 2.42 -16.20 -1.66
N ILE A 23 2.07 -15.27 -0.77
CA ILE A 23 3.06 -14.50 0.02
C ILE A 23 3.90 -15.43 0.90
N ARG A 24 3.27 -16.43 1.53
CA ARG A 24 3.97 -17.40 2.38
C ARG A 24 4.97 -18.25 1.58
N GLU A 25 4.62 -18.65 0.36
CA GLU A 25 5.44 -19.54 -0.45
C GLU A 25 6.54 -18.81 -1.22
N LYS A 26 6.25 -17.59 -1.71
CA LYS A 26 7.15 -16.85 -2.63
C LYS A 26 7.76 -15.59 -2.02
N GLY A 27 7.40 -15.24 -0.78
CA GLY A 27 7.75 -13.97 -0.17
C GLY A 27 6.83 -12.84 -0.61
N MET A 28 7.01 -11.66 -0.01
CA MET A 28 6.17 -10.49 -0.26
C MET A 28 6.48 -9.87 -1.64
N PRO A 29 5.52 -9.83 -2.58
CA PRO A 29 5.73 -9.15 -3.86
C PRO A 29 5.57 -7.63 -3.72
N ASN A 30 6.26 -6.89 -4.59
CA ASN A 30 5.87 -5.52 -4.88
C ASN A 30 4.56 -5.52 -5.67
N ALA A 31 3.58 -4.72 -5.24
CA ALA A 31 2.25 -4.71 -5.85
C ALA A 31 1.67 -3.30 -5.91
N VAL A 32 0.77 -3.08 -6.87
CA VAL A 32 0.04 -1.83 -7.05
C VAL A 32 -1.46 -2.14 -7.08
N ILE A 33 -2.25 -1.32 -6.40
CA ILE A 33 -3.72 -1.33 -6.50
C ILE A 33 -4.12 -0.02 -7.19
N ALA A 34 -4.90 -0.11 -8.26
CA ALA A 34 -5.39 1.02 -9.02
C ALA A 34 -6.91 1.13 -8.93
N HIS A 35 -7.41 2.37 -8.88
CA HIS A 35 -8.84 2.68 -8.94
C HIS A 35 -9.07 3.68 -10.06
N ALA A 36 -9.83 3.24 -11.08
CA ALA A 36 -10.20 4.04 -12.24
C ALA A 36 -11.74 4.07 -12.35
N PRO A 37 -12.40 5.22 -12.12
CA PRO A 37 -13.87 5.31 -12.17
C PRO A 37 -14.48 5.05 -13.57
N ASP A 38 -13.71 5.28 -14.61
CA ASP A 38 -14.04 5.01 -16.02
C ASP A 38 -13.83 3.55 -16.43
N GLY A 39 -13.21 2.74 -15.55
CA GLY A 39 -12.92 1.34 -15.79
C GLY A 39 -11.75 1.10 -16.76
N VAL A 40 -11.02 2.14 -17.15
CA VAL A 40 -9.88 2.02 -18.06
C VAL A 40 -8.61 1.81 -17.24
N PHE A 41 -7.96 0.66 -17.41
CA PHE A 41 -6.73 0.31 -16.70
C PHE A 41 -5.61 0.01 -17.69
N ASP A 42 -4.50 0.71 -17.54
CA ASP A 42 -3.25 0.38 -18.23
C ASP A 42 -2.49 -0.68 -17.42
N LEU A 43 -2.70 -1.95 -17.77
CA LEU A 43 -2.07 -3.05 -17.05
C LEU A 43 -0.55 -3.08 -17.21
N ASP A 44 -0.01 -2.53 -18.29
CA ASP A 44 1.42 -2.55 -18.54
C ASP A 44 2.13 -1.45 -17.74
N ASP A 45 1.54 -0.25 -17.65
CA ASP A 45 1.97 0.78 -16.70
C ASP A 45 1.94 0.26 -15.26
N LEU A 46 0.86 -0.40 -14.85
CA LEU A 46 0.72 -0.91 -13.48
C LEU A 46 1.77 -1.95 -13.12
N LYS A 47 2.10 -2.85 -14.06
CA LYS A 47 3.19 -3.82 -13.88
C LYS A 47 4.53 -3.13 -13.78
N LEU A 48 4.78 -2.14 -14.64
CA LEU A 48 6.03 -1.38 -14.66
C LEU A 48 6.22 -0.63 -13.33
N ARG A 49 5.18 0.01 -12.82
CA ARG A 49 5.19 0.68 -11.50
C ARG A 49 5.45 -0.27 -10.35
N ALA A 50 4.82 -1.45 -10.36
CA ALA A 50 5.06 -2.47 -9.34
C ALA A 50 6.52 -2.96 -9.37
N ALA A 51 7.07 -3.19 -10.57
CA ALA A 51 8.46 -3.63 -10.74
C ALA A 51 9.48 -2.52 -10.40
N ALA A 52 9.16 -1.27 -10.69
CA ALA A 52 10.05 -0.12 -10.47
C ALA A 52 10.14 0.30 -8.99
N TRP A 53 9.23 -0.15 -8.12
CA TRP A 53 9.29 0.21 -6.71
C TRP A 53 10.50 -0.45 -6.03
N SER A 54 11.33 0.37 -5.36
CA SER A 54 12.58 -0.07 -4.73
C SER A 54 12.38 -1.01 -3.54
N GLY A 55 11.14 -1.18 -3.07
CA GLY A 55 10.83 -1.92 -1.85
C GLY A 55 11.17 -1.13 -0.58
N LEU A 56 11.02 -1.78 0.58
CA LEU A 56 11.22 -1.16 1.90
C LEU A 56 12.68 -1.22 2.38
N ILE A 57 13.50 -2.10 1.80
CA ILE A 57 14.87 -2.33 2.26
C ILE A 57 15.70 -1.07 2.01
N GLY A 58 16.23 -0.49 3.09
CA GLY A 58 17.05 0.73 3.03
C GLY A 58 16.25 2.05 3.04
N LEU A 59 14.92 2.00 3.12
CA LEU A 59 14.10 3.21 3.29
C LEU A 59 13.94 3.57 4.77
N ASP A 60 14.24 4.81 5.12
CA ASP A 60 13.99 5.38 6.45
C ASP A 60 12.64 6.07 6.49
N LEU A 61 11.58 5.27 6.68
CA LEU A 61 10.20 5.77 6.77
C LEU A 61 9.91 6.48 8.10
N ALA A 62 10.76 6.31 9.11
CA ALA A 62 10.52 6.91 10.43
C ALA A 62 10.61 8.43 10.38
N LYS A 63 11.51 8.97 9.53
CA LYS A 63 11.64 10.42 9.29
C LYS A 63 10.37 11.04 8.72
N ASP A 64 9.65 10.33 7.87
CA ASP A 64 8.46 10.86 7.19
C ASP A 64 7.22 10.88 8.10
N VAL A 65 7.18 10.00 9.11
CA VAL A 65 6.01 9.83 9.99
C VAL A 65 6.22 10.35 11.41
N THR A 66 7.43 10.79 11.76
CA THR A 66 7.72 11.35 13.09
C THR A 66 7.04 12.72 13.29
N SER A 67 6.75 13.06 14.54
CA SER A 67 6.27 14.41 14.88
C SER A 67 7.39 15.43 14.71
N GLY A 68 7.10 16.56 14.06
CA GLY A 68 8.06 17.65 13.91
C GLY A 68 8.36 18.40 15.21
N GLN A 69 7.60 18.16 16.28
CA GLN A 69 7.77 18.77 17.59
C GLN A 69 7.55 17.75 18.71
N SER A 70 8.24 17.95 19.84
CA SER A 70 8.01 17.15 21.04
C SER A 70 6.68 17.51 21.69
N SER A 71 5.91 16.49 22.08
CA SER A 71 4.65 16.66 22.80
C SER A 71 4.60 15.72 24.01
N VAL A 72 4.10 16.22 25.14
CA VAL A 72 3.86 15.38 26.33
C VAL A 72 2.48 14.75 26.23
N TRP A 73 2.44 13.42 26.19
CA TRP A 73 1.18 12.67 26.26
C TRP A 73 0.71 12.57 27.72
N ARG A 74 -0.53 12.95 27.99
CA ARG A 74 -1.20 12.71 29.28
C ARG A 74 -2.44 11.88 28.99
N GLU A 75 -2.38 10.62 29.37
CA GLU A 75 -3.50 9.68 29.31
C GLU A 75 -4.38 9.89 30.56
N THR A 76 -5.69 9.97 30.37
CA THR A 76 -6.70 9.88 31.45
C THR A 76 -7.68 8.79 31.11
#